data_AF-K0BBW8-F1
#
_entry.id   AF-K0BBW8-F1
#
_cell.length_a   1.000
_cell.length_b   1.000
_cell.length_c   1.000
_cell.angle_alpha   90.00
_cell.angle_beta   90.00
_cell.angle_gamma   90.00
#
_symmetry.space_group_name_H-M   'P 1'
#
loop_
_entity.id
_entity.type
_entity.pdbx_description
1 polymer ?
#
loop_
_entity_poly.entity_id
_entity_poly.type
_entity_poly.pdbx_seq_one_letter_code
_entity_poly.pdbx_strand_id
1 'polypeptide(L)' 'MESKIKSKTRPEESIETDFGQRQVSHQNFSRIVALPKIALQNCGITSQVSVKLVLQNGEKFLKITPAKTKGGEKTE' A
#
# COMPACT_ATOMS: atom_id res chain seq x y z
N MET A 1 -22.43 -37.96 -13.03
CA MET A 1 -21.13 -37.30 -13.28
C MET A 1 -21.37 -35.80 -13.32
N GLU A 2 -21.11 -35.08 -12.24
CA GLU A 2 -20.97 -33.62 -12.30
C GLU A 2 -19.87 -33.21 -11.32
N SER A 3 -18.66 -33.12 -11.86
CA SER A 3 -17.49 -32.63 -11.14
C SER A 3 -17.52 -31.10 -11.16
N LYS A 4 -17.94 -30.47 -10.06
CA LYS A 4 -17.79 -29.02 -9.88
C LYS A 4 -16.30 -28.67 -9.76
N ILE A 5 -15.73 -28.11 -10.82
CA ILE A 5 -14.37 -27.57 -10.82
C ILE A 5 -14.36 -26.35 -9.91
N LYS A 6 -13.88 -26.54 -8.68
CA LYS A 6 -13.61 -25.45 -7.73
C LYS A 6 -12.35 -24.73 -8.24
N SER A 7 -12.52 -23.60 -8.90
CA SER A 7 -11.43 -22.72 -9.32
C SER A 7 -10.68 -22.24 -8.08
N LYS A 8 -9.61 -22.96 -7.72
CA LYS A 8 -8.65 -22.59 -6.69
C LYS A 8 -7.89 -21.37 -7.22
N THR A 9 -8.36 -20.17 -6.87
CA THR A 9 -7.63 -18.92 -7.08
C THR A 9 -6.23 -19.13 -6.52
N ARG A 10 -5.22 -19.18 -7.41
CA ARG A 10 -3.83 -19.23 -6.98
C ARG A 10 -3.59 -17.96 -6.17
N PRO A 11 -2.97 -18.03 -4.98
CA PRO A 11 -2.48 -16.81 -4.35
C PRO A 11 -1.53 -16.17 -5.35
N GLU A 12 -1.88 -14.98 -5.83
CA GLU A 12 -0.97 -14.14 -6.61
C GLU A 12 0.32 -14.03 -5.81
N GLU A 13 1.43 -14.51 -6.38
CA GLU A 13 2.73 -14.41 -5.73
C GLU A 13 3.03 -12.91 -5.54
N SER A 14 3.21 -12.51 -4.28
CA SER A 14 3.55 -11.13 -3.95
C SER A 14 4.98 -10.85 -4.38
N ILE A 15 5.15 -10.08 -5.45
CA ILE A 15 6.45 -9.59 -5.88
C ILE A 15 6.79 -8.35 -5.05
N GLU A 16 7.88 -8.42 -4.28
CA GLU A 16 8.39 -7.31 -3.48
C GLU A 16 9.54 -6.59 -4.18
N THR A 17 9.61 -5.27 -4.03
CA THR A 17 10.75 -4.45 -4.49
C THR A 17 11.39 -3.79 -3.28
N ASP A 18 12.67 -4.09 -3.04
CA ASP A 18 13.43 -3.49 -1.95
C ASP A 18 13.94 -2.09 -2.36
N PHE A 19 13.58 -1.09 -1.56
CA PHE A 19 14.05 0.29 -1.71
C PHE A 19 15.09 0.71 -0.65
N GLY A 20 15.63 -0.28 0.07
CA GLY A 20 16.59 -0.13 1.14
C GLY A 20 15.98 0.32 2.47
N GLN A 21 16.83 0.40 3.49
CA GLN A 21 16.44 0.86 4.83
C GLN A 21 16.34 2.39 4.89
N ARG A 22 15.34 2.90 5.62
CA ARG A 22 15.12 4.33 5.84
C ARG A 22 15.04 4.63 7.33
N GLN A 23 15.68 5.72 7.73
CA GLN A 23 15.60 6.21 9.11
C GLN A 23 14.24 6.86 9.37
N VAL A 24 13.72 6.65 10.58
CA VAL A 24 12.57 7.40 11.09
C VAL A 24 13.11 8.68 11.73
N SER A 25 12.82 9.82 11.12
CA SER A 25 13.17 11.12 11.68
C SER A 25 12.11 11.59 12.66
N HIS A 26 12.55 12.43 13.59
CA HIS A 26 11.68 13.10 14.55
C HIS A 26 11.61 14.57 14.15
N GLN A 27 10.41 15.02 13.79
CA GLN A 27 10.17 16.42 13.49
C GLN A 27 8.99 16.89 14.32
N ASN A 28 9.26 17.81 15.24
CA ASN A 28 8.28 18.28 16.22
C ASN A 28 7.67 17.07 16.99
N PHE A 29 6.34 16.97 16.99
CA PHE A 29 5.59 15.87 17.61
C PHE A 29 5.32 14.69 16.67
N SER A 30 5.96 14.65 15.49
CA SER A 30 5.73 13.64 14.47
C SER A 30 6.95 12.74 14.25
N ARG A 31 6.67 11.46 13.95
CA ARG A 31 7.65 10.53 13.39
C ARG A 31 7.45 10.47 11.89
N ILE A 32 8.51 10.72 11.14
CA ILE A 32 8.46 10.82 9.68
C ILE A 32 9.38 9.77 9.08
N VAL A 33 8.89 9.06 8.06
CA VAL A 33 9.70 8.21 7.19
C VAL A 33 9.59 8.75 5.77
N ALA A 34 10.73 9.03 5.14
CA ALA A 34 10.76 9.52 3.77
C ALA A 34 10.75 8.35 2.78
N LEU A 35 9.72 8.29 1.94
CA LEU A 35 9.59 7.28 0.88
C LEU A 35 10.28 7.75 -0.41
N PRO A 36 10.95 6.85 -1.15
CA PRO A 36 11.45 7.17 -2.48
C PRO A 36 10.31 7.60 -3.42
N LYS A 37 10.53 8.63 -4.23
CA LYS A 37 9.56 9.11 -5.23
C LYS A 37 9.08 7.98 -6.15
N ILE A 38 10.01 7.14 -6.61
CA ILE A 38 9.72 6.02 -7.51
C ILE A 38 8.79 4.98 -6.88
N ALA A 39 8.86 4.77 -5.55
CA ALA A 39 7.98 3.82 -4.86
C ALA A 39 6.51 4.28 -4.94
N LEU A 40 6.27 5.58 -4.75
CA LEU A 40 4.92 6.16 -4.89
C LEU A 40 4.44 6.18 -6.35
N GLN A 41 5.35 6.48 -7.28
CA GLN A 41 5.04 6.45 -8.72
C GLN A 41 4.64 5.05 -9.18
N ASN A 42 5.35 4.00 -8.74
CA ASN A 42 5.01 2.61 -9.04
C ASN A 42 3.63 2.21 -8.47
N CYS A 43 3.18 2.85 -7.39
CA CYS A 43 1.84 2.66 -6.85
C CYS A 43 0.76 3.54 -7.52
N GLY A 44 1.11 4.38 -8.51
CA GLY A 44 0.18 5.31 -9.15
C GLY A 44 -0.30 6.45 -8.24
N ILE A 45 0.48 6.80 -7.20
CA ILE A 45 0.09 7.77 -6.18
C ILE A 45 0.62 9.16 -6.53
N THR A 46 -0.26 10.15 -6.60
CA THR A 46 0.10 11.53 -6.99
C THR A 46 -0.06 12.57 -5.88
N SER A 47 -0.91 12.35 -4.86
CA SER A 47 -1.16 13.37 -3.84
C SER A 47 -1.39 12.85 -2.41
N GLN A 48 -2.19 11.81 -2.22
CA GLN A 48 -2.62 11.38 -0.89
C GLN A 48 -2.61 9.86 -0.74
N VAL A 49 -2.23 9.40 0.45
CA VAL A 49 -2.17 7.98 0.81
C VAL A 49 -2.97 7.67 2.06
N SER A 50 -3.50 6.45 2.13
CA SER A 50 -4.02 5.85 3.35
C SER A 50 -2.95 4.92 3.93
N VAL A 51 -2.64 5.11 5.21
CA VAL A 51 -1.72 4.28 5.98
C VAL A 51 -2.52 3.42 6.96
N LYS A 52 -2.30 2.11 6.95
CA LYS A 52 -2.97 1.16 7.84
C LYS A 52 -1.95 0.24 8.49
N LEU A 53 -2.14 -0.06 9.77
CA LEU A 53 -1.42 -1.14 10.45
C LEU A 53 -2.07 -2.47 10.08
N VAL A 54 -1.28 -3.41 9.56
CA VAL A 54 -1.72 -4.77 9.24
C VAL A 54 -1.08 -5.73 10.24
N LEU A 55 -1.88 -6.66 10.75
CA LEU A 55 -1.43 -7.81 11.54
C LEU A 55 -1.73 -9.06 10.74
N GLN A 56 -0.70 -9.75 10.25
CA GLN A 56 -0.85 -10.95 9.44
C GLN A 56 0.27 -11.93 9.76
N ASN A 57 -0.08 -13.20 10.00
CA ASN A 57 0.88 -14.28 10.29
C ASN A 57 1.88 -13.97 11.43
N GLY A 58 1.45 -13.20 12.43
CA GLY A 58 2.30 -12.78 13.56
C GLY A 58 3.19 -11.58 13.27
N GLU A 59 3.24 -11.11 12.03
CA GLU A 59 4.00 -9.94 11.62
C GLU A 59 3.13 -8.68 11.63
N LYS A 60 3.80 -7.53 11.85
CA LYS A 60 3.17 -6.21 11.84
C LYS A 60 3.88 -5.33 10.82
N PHE A 61 3.12 -4.82 9.86
CA PHE A 61 3.64 -3.90 8.86
C PHE A 61 2.64 -2.79 8.56
N LEU A 62 3.14 -1.68 8.02
CA LEU A 62 2.32 -0.60 7.52
C LEU A 62 2.00 -0.85 6.05
N LYS A 63 0.71 -0.88 5.72
CA LYS A 63 0.24 -0.88 4.34
C LYS A 63 -0.07 0.54 3.91
N ILE A 64 0.57 0.97 2.83
CA ILE A 64 0.35 2.27 2.19
C ILE A 64 -0.44 2.02 0.90
N THR A 65 -1.52 2.78 0.71
CA THR A 65 -2.36 2.68 -0.50
C THR A 65 -2.72 4.07 -1.00
N PRO A 66 -2.95 4.26 -2.31
CA PRO A 66 -3.53 5.51 -2.81
C PRO A 66 -4.84 5.82 -2.08
N ALA A 67 -4.99 7.04 -1.57
CA ALA A 67 -6.28 7.49 -1.08
C ALA A 67 -7.16 7.78 -2.29
N LYS A 68 -8.33 7.12 -2.38
CA LYS A 68 -9.34 7.54 -3.36
C LYS A 68 -9.79 8.94 -2.96
N THR A 69 -9.47 9.94 -3.77
CA THR A 69 -10.21 11.19 -3.72
C THR A 69 -11.66 10.81 -4.08
N LYS A 70 -12.59 10.91 -3.12
CA LYS A 70 -14.00 10.95 -3.48
C LYS A 70 -14.15 12.22 -4.30
N GLY A 71 -14.13 12.08 -5.62
CA GLY A 71 -14.47 13.17 -6.53
C GLY A 71 -15.85 13.68 -6.17
N GLY A 72 -15.89 14.84 -5.51
CA GLY A 72 -16.90 15.83 -5.86
C GLY A 72 -16.53 16.32 -7.25
N GLU A 73 -16.95 15.59 -8.27
CA GLU A 73 -17.07 16.12 -9.62
C GLU A 73 -18.19 17.16 -9.57
N LYS A 74 -17.80 18.43 -9.44
CA LYS A 74 -18.56 19.54 -10.00
C LYS A 74 -17.56 20.36 -10.80
N THR A 75 -17.44 19.97 -12.06
CA THR A 75 -17.07 20.91 -13.12
C THR A 75 -18.32 21.72 -13.40
N GLU A 76 -18.31 23.01 -13.04
CA GLU A 76 -19.06 24.07 -13.73
C GLU A 76 -18.15 25.29 -13.83
#